data_AF-A0A928RJJ6-F1
#
_entry.id   AF-A0A928RJJ6-F1
#
_cell.length_a   1.000
_cell.length_b   1.000
_cell.length_c   1.000
_cell.angle_alpha   90.00
_cell.angle_beta   90.00
_cell.angle_gamma   90.00
#
_symmetry.space_group_name_H-M   'P 1'
#
loop_
_entity.id
_entity.type
_entity.pdbx_description
1 polymer ?
#
loop_
_entity_poly.entity_id
_entity_poly.type
_entity_poly.pdbx_seq_one_letter_code
_entity_poly.pdbx_strand_id
1 'polypeptide(L)'
;MKNNEILRTKLITSYKSSSTSMIPFGIGGLSSIGIKINLSEGSRLVRFLTHCPSYSDSIGTINISVYKWLGNFDETVKEIPEFSEDYVDFPDNSFLLSELDKAVSGGEYLILCGKGKDTVGVWCAANVEDVDNQKAKYDIKLYTNGVEGGECMPRIILCIEEIEKCDESILNTEYPVDYVRSDWNLSGIPSYDYGVLAERLYNCGQGVYLKEEFSSENDSLMVIATSTNDAEYKAYIKKLSENGYKNEFHNEIDENIYDAFYNEKNRIYTYYTANDGSVRIILDKTSTDINDFGYTYKKKPDDTTEVYQYGLIMAETFNPDINYLEYIGGGMSYFIKLADNGIYMIDGGMFTQYDKNHCDEFIRFMREITKTPVGAKVRIACWHITHGHDDHNSGFAYFMKNYHDDIIIERLMYNLPDEFNSHEALVGNCEYNHSAFESIKKYWPDAKELKNHTGERIKLADIEIEILFTHEDLVDLKTGKSIASEFNATSTVSKIHFDGKKLMITGDVTPEGEKIIVESFSTETVKSDMVQASHHMINPLITLYKVSSPEILLIPQNTLHIEDYPSVKALHDVIRKIFNRRYYAGNETVGFKVIDGKIVDFHHGKIVGGKYTNWKF
;
A
#
# COMPACT_ATOMS: atom_id res chain seq x y z
N MET A 1 14.62 32.57 21.54
CA MET A 1 13.99 33.49 20.57
C MET A 1 14.80 33.53 19.28
N LYS A 2 14.50 32.59 18.38
CA LYS A 2 14.67 32.68 16.93
C LYS A 2 13.47 31.92 16.35
N ASN A 3 12.78 32.54 15.40
CA ASN A 3 11.56 32.04 14.78
C ASN A 3 11.84 30.67 14.14
N ASN A 4 11.28 29.61 14.71
CA ASN A 4 11.23 28.30 14.07
C ASN A 4 9.86 28.18 13.40
N GLU A 5 9.79 28.57 12.13
CA GLU A 5 8.64 28.27 11.27
C GLU A 5 8.57 26.75 11.10
N ILE A 6 7.48 26.14 11.57
CA ILE A 6 7.17 24.74 11.29
C ILE A 6 6.64 24.69 9.86
N LEU A 7 7.30 23.90 9.02
CA LEU A 7 7.05 23.82 7.58
C LEU A 7 6.06 22.67 7.33
N ARG A 8 4.87 22.98 6.81
CA ARG A 8 3.92 21.97 6.33
C ARG A 8 4.10 21.79 4.83
N THR A 9 4.69 20.68 4.42
CA THR A 9 4.88 20.38 3.01
C THR A 9 3.56 20.09 2.31
N LYS A 10 3.02 21.07 1.58
CA LYS A 10 1.98 20.87 0.59
C LYS A 10 2.62 20.75 -0.79
N LEU A 11 2.49 19.60 -1.46
CA LEU A 11 2.93 19.45 -2.84
C LEU A 11 1.96 20.18 -3.77
N ILE A 12 2.30 21.41 -4.17
CA ILE A 12 1.38 22.30 -4.90
C ILE A 12 1.14 21.83 -6.35
N THR A 13 2.07 21.09 -6.96
CA THR A 13 1.91 20.67 -8.36
C THR A 13 2.72 19.44 -8.76
N SER A 14 2.10 18.54 -9.52
CA SER A 14 2.83 17.65 -10.44
C SER A 14 2.47 18.07 -11.86
N TYR A 15 3.45 18.58 -12.60
CA TYR A 15 3.31 18.77 -14.03
C TYR A 15 3.28 17.39 -14.70
N LYS A 16 2.12 17.01 -15.26
CA LYS A 16 1.98 15.87 -16.17
C LYS A 16 1.57 16.47 -17.51
N SER A 17 2.44 16.40 -18.52
CA SER A 17 1.94 16.60 -19.87
C SER A 17 0.97 15.46 -20.14
N SER A 18 -0.29 15.79 -20.41
CA SER A 18 -1.29 14.84 -20.91
C SER A 18 -1.04 14.45 -22.36
N SER A 19 0.05 14.94 -22.97
CA SER A 19 0.39 14.66 -24.37
C SER A 19 0.91 13.23 -24.50
N THR A 20 0.24 12.44 -25.32
CA THR A 20 0.72 11.12 -25.77
C THR A 20 1.95 11.21 -26.68
N SER A 21 2.36 12.42 -27.09
CA SER A 21 3.57 12.68 -27.88
C SER A 21 4.65 13.37 -27.05
N MET A 22 5.74 12.65 -26.80
CA MET A 22 6.97 13.15 -26.19
C MET A 22 8.08 13.10 -27.23
N ILE A 23 8.93 14.13 -27.27
CA ILE A 23 10.12 14.18 -28.13
C ILE A 23 11.37 14.36 -27.26
N PRO A 24 12.46 13.62 -27.53
CA PRO A 24 13.68 13.79 -26.75
C PRO A 24 14.45 15.01 -27.27
N PHE A 25 14.81 15.94 -26.38
CA PHE A 25 15.71 17.04 -26.68
C PHE A 25 17.14 16.62 -26.33
N GLY A 26 18.00 16.50 -27.35
CA GLY A 26 19.39 16.09 -27.15
C GLY A 26 20.21 17.15 -26.42
N ILE A 27 20.95 16.73 -25.39
CA ILE A 27 21.84 17.58 -24.60
C ILE A 27 23.27 17.17 -24.90
N GLY A 28 23.98 17.96 -25.72
CA GLY A 28 25.38 17.75 -26.04
C GLY A 28 26.14 19.06 -26.23
N GLY A 29 27.40 19.10 -25.79
CA GLY A 29 28.26 20.28 -25.95
C GLY A 29 27.74 21.51 -25.20
N LEU A 30 27.35 22.56 -25.94
CA LEU A 30 26.80 23.81 -25.39
C LEU A 30 25.26 23.78 -25.27
N SER A 31 24.60 22.69 -25.69
CA SER A 31 23.14 22.60 -25.63
C SER A 31 22.63 22.56 -24.19
N SER A 32 21.54 23.28 -23.94
CA SER A 32 20.87 23.29 -22.65
C SER A 32 19.37 23.52 -22.81
N ILE A 33 18.60 22.96 -21.88
CA ILE A 33 17.18 23.23 -21.76
C ILE A 33 16.82 23.39 -20.30
N GLY A 34 15.93 24.31 -19.98
CA GLY A 34 15.59 24.60 -18.60
C GLY A 34 14.31 25.40 -18.46
N ILE A 35 13.83 25.47 -17.23
CA ILE A 35 12.66 26.26 -16.86
C ILE A 35 13.05 27.28 -15.81
N LYS A 36 12.57 28.51 -15.97
CA LYS A 36 12.55 29.49 -14.90
C LYS A 36 11.20 29.39 -14.19
N ILE A 37 11.27 29.24 -12.88
CA ILE A 37 10.12 29.16 -11.99
C ILE A 37 10.11 30.38 -11.06
N ASN A 38 8.92 30.75 -10.59
CA ASN A 38 8.73 31.80 -9.62
C ASN A 38 8.08 31.19 -8.37
N LEU A 39 8.83 31.13 -7.27
CA LEU A 39 8.35 30.62 -5.99
C LEU A 39 7.69 31.77 -5.22
N SER A 40 6.44 31.59 -4.80
CA SER A 40 5.75 32.56 -3.96
C SER A 40 6.47 32.76 -2.61
N GLU A 41 6.21 33.90 -1.97
CA GLU A 41 6.67 34.16 -0.62
C GLU A 41 6.08 33.10 0.34
N GLY A 42 6.95 32.36 1.02
CA GLY A 42 6.53 31.18 1.79
C GLY A 42 6.40 29.90 0.97
N SER A 43 7.05 29.77 -0.18
CA SER A 43 7.25 28.48 -0.86
C SER A 43 8.72 28.10 -0.93
N ARG A 44 9.03 26.80 -0.82
CA ARG A 44 10.38 26.26 -0.97
C ARG A 44 10.45 25.07 -1.94
N LEU A 45 11.39 25.07 -2.87
CA LEU A 45 11.71 23.90 -3.70
C LEU A 45 12.72 23.04 -2.95
N VAL A 46 12.37 21.76 -2.73
CA VAL A 46 13.20 20.81 -1.96
C VAL A 46 13.80 19.69 -2.82
N ARG A 47 13.07 19.25 -3.86
CA ARG A 47 13.53 18.24 -4.81
C ARG A 47 12.79 18.36 -6.13
N PHE A 48 13.29 17.71 -7.16
CA PHE A 48 12.60 17.59 -8.43
C PHE A 48 13.09 16.37 -9.21
N LEU A 49 12.27 15.90 -10.15
CA LEU A 49 12.60 14.77 -11.04
C LEU A 49 12.70 15.27 -12.47
N THR A 50 13.70 14.81 -13.22
CA THR A 50 13.86 15.12 -14.64
C THR A 50 13.83 13.84 -15.45
N HIS A 51 12.96 13.75 -16.48
CA HIS A 51 12.86 12.57 -17.33
C HIS A 51 13.90 12.61 -18.44
N CYS A 52 14.86 11.68 -18.42
CA CYS A 52 16.03 11.71 -19.30
C CYS A 52 16.14 10.42 -20.14
N PRO A 53 16.20 10.52 -21.48
CA PRO A 53 16.69 9.45 -22.33
C PRO A 53 18.23 9.37 -22.32
N SER A 54 18.74 8.15 -22.43
CA SER A 54 20.13 7.82 -22.75
C SER A 54 20.21 7.04 -24.08
N TYR A 55 19.15 7.06 -24.90
CA TYR A 55 19.12 6.47 -26.24
C TYR A 55 19.56 4.99 -26.29
N SER A 56 19.12 4.24 -25.29
CA SER A 56 19.18 2.77 -25.16
C SER A 56 20.55 2.14 -24.95
N ASP A 57 21.57 2.89 -24.54
CA ASP A 57 22.86 2.34 -24.12
C ASP A 57 23.16 2.49 -22.62
N SER A 58 22.38 3.31 -21.90
CA SER A 58 22.59 3.69 -20.49
C SER A 58 23.98 4.28 -20.23
N ILE A 59 24.55 4.95 -21.24
CA ILE A 59 25.88 5.58 -21.18
C ILE A 59 25.73 7.09 -21.38
N GLY A 60 26.46 7.85 -20.56
CA GLY A 60 26.60 9.29 -20.75
C GLY A 60 26.37 10.07 -19.47
N THR A 61 26.52 11.39 -19.57
CA THR A 61 26.42 12.26 -18.39
C THR A 61 25.58 13.48 -18.69
N ILE A 62 24.66 13.82 -17.80
CA ILE A 62 23.93 15.09 -17.83
C ILE A 62 24.11 15.85 -16.51
N ASN A 63 24.37 17.14 -16.59
CA ASN A 63 24.39 18.01 -15.41
C ASN A 63 23.02 18.68 -15.25
N ILE A 64 22.51 18.67 -14.03
CA ILE A 64 21.28 19.36 -13.65
C ILE A 64 21.61 20.36 -12.56
N SER A 65 21.24 21.62 -12.76
CA SER A 65 21.59 22.71 -11.85
C SER A 65 20.40 23.63 -11.53
N VAL A 66 20.39 24.24 -10.36
CA VAL A 66 19.44 25.27 -9.93
C VAL A 66 20.19 26.56 -9.64
N TYR A 67 19.83 27.65 -10.31
CA TYR A 67 20.41 28.98 -10.11
C TYR A 67 19.36 29.96 -9.59
N LYS A 68 19.75 30.86 -8.70
CA LYS A 68 18.92 32.02 -8.35
C LYS A 68 18.90 32.99 -9.52
N TRP A 69 17.70 33.40 -9.98
CA TRP A 69 17.56 34.24 -11.14
C TRP A 69 18.04 35.68 -10.88
N LEU A 70 18.90 36.20 -11.75
CA LEU A 70 19.46 37.56 -11.67
C LEU A 70 18.82 38.56 -12.66
N GLY A 71 17.74 38.19 -13.33
CA GLY A 71 17.05 39.04 -14.31
C GLY A 71 17.36 38.71 -15.76
N ASN A 72 18.50 38.07 -16.06
CA ASN A 72 18.84 37.52 -17.37
C ASN A 72 19.65 36.23 -17.27
N PHE A 73 19.62 35.43 -18.34
CA PHE A 73 20.23 34.10 -18.39
C PHE A 73 21.76 34.16 -18.23
N ASP A 74 22.43 35.02 -19.00
CA ASP A 74 23.90 35.09 -19.07
C ASP A 74 24.56 35.47 -17.74
N GLU A 75 23.92 36.34 -16.95
CA GLU A 75 24.38 36.67 -15.60
C GLU A 75 24.03 35.55 -14.62
N THR A 76 22.84 34.94 -14.74
CA THR A 76 22.38 33.87 -13.84
C THR A 76 23.31 32.65 -13.87
N VAL A 77 23.73 32.19 -15.05
CA VAL A 77 24.55 30.96 -15.18
C VAL A 77 26.05 31.16 -14.90
N LYS A 78 26.49 32.40 -14.64
CA LYS A 78 27.86 32.71 -14.20
C LYS A 78 28.03 32.56 -12.69
N GLU A 79 26.93 32.62 -11.95
CA GLU A 79 26.94 32.45 -10.50
C GLU A 79 27.14 30.99 -10.10
N ILE A 80 27.50 30.81 -8.84
CA ILE A 80 27.51 29.47 -8.23
C ILE A 80 26.06 29.01 -8.09
N PRO A 81 25.69 27.84 -8.65
CA PRO A 81 24.32 27.34 -8.51
C PRO A 81 24.02 26.99 -7.04
N GLU A 82 22.76 27.16 -6.65
CA GLU A 82 22.25 26.72 -5.34
C GLU A 82 22.25 25.19 -5.24
N PHE A 83 22.19 24.49 -6.38
CA PHE A 83 22.30 23.04 -6.50
C PHE A 83 22.92 22.66 -7.85
N SER A 84 23.81 21.67 -7.89
CA SER A 84 24.34 21.11 -9.14
C SER A 84 24.77 19.66 -8.95
N GLU A 85 24.30 18.77 -9.81
CA GLU A 85 24.62 17.35 -9.77
C GLU A 85 24.89 16.80 -11.18
N ASP A 86 25.90 15.93 -11.29
CA ASP A 86 26.21 15.17 -12.51
C ASP A 86 25.63 13.76 -12.38
N TYR A 87 24.71 13.40 -13.27
CA TYR A 87 24.17 12.05 -13.36
C TYR A 87 24.94 11.29 -14.44
N VAL A 88 25.62 10.22 -14.04
CA VAL A 88 26.52 9.42 -14.90
C VAL A 88 25.92 8.04 -15.12
N ASP A 89 25.92 7.58 -16.38
CA ASP A 89 25.51 6.23 -16.81
C ASP A 89 24.14 5.82 -16.24
N PHE A 90 23.17 6.73 -16.41
CA PHE A 90 21.81 6.52 -15.93
C PHE A 90 20.99 5.64 -16.89
N PRO A 91 20.03 4.85 -16.38
CA PRO A 91 19.20 3.99 -17.23
C PRO A 91 18.43 4.78 -18.28
N ASP A 92 18.26 4.20 -19.47
CA ASP A 92 17.48 4.85 -20.53
C ASP A 92 16.04 5.12 -20.08
N ASN A 93 15.52 6.29 -20.45
CA ASN A 93 14.18 6.77 -20.12
C ASN A 93 13.87 6.84 -18.62
N SER A 94 14.88 7.06 -17.77
CA SER A 94 14.70 7.15 -16.32
C SER A 94 14.37 8.56 -15.84
N PHE A 95 13.72 8.64 -14.68
CA PHE A 95 13.61 9.88 -13.92
C PHE A 95 14.82 10.02 -13.00
N LEU A 96 15.56 11.12 -13.18
CA LEU A 96 16.70 11.48 -12.34
C LEU A 96 16.20 12.36 -11.19
N LEU A 97 16.44 11.93 -9.96
CA LEU A 97 16.06 12.65 -8.75
C LEU A 97 17.16 13.62 -8.33
N SER A 98 16.81 14.90 -8.29
CA SER A 98 17.64 15.99 -7.75
C SER A 98 17.07 16.42 -6.39
N GLU A 99 17.79 16.11 -5.31
CA GLU A 99 17.45 16.48 -3.93
C GLU A 99 18.36 17.62 -3.47
N LEU A 100 17.77 18.76 -3.07
CA LEU A 100 18.56 19.94 -2.73
C LEU A 100 19.04 19.86 -1.29
N ASP A 101 20.36 19.81 -1.08
CA ASP A 101 21.01 19.89 0.25
C ASP A 101 20.51 21.08 1.09
N LYS A 102 20.15 22.16 0.40
CA LYS A 102 19.51 23.34 0.97
C LYS A 102 18.34 23.75 0.10
N ALA A 103 17.13 23.65 0.65
CA ALA A 103 15.92 24.12 -0.01
C ALA A 103 16.05 25.59 -0.44
N VAL A 104 15.63 25.90 -1.65
CA VAL A 104 15.55 27.29 -2.14
C VAL A 104 14.14 27.81 -1.91
N SER A 105 14.00 29.04 -1.43
CA SER A 105 12.71 29.58 -0.97
C SER A 105 12.52 31.02 -1.42
N GLY A 106 11.30 31.35 -1.85
CA GLY A 106 10.88 32.69 -2.27
C GLY A 106 11.70 33.30 -3.42
N GLY A 107 11.02 33.66 -4.50
CA GLY A 107 11.62 34.35 -5.65
C GLY A 107 11.89 33.44 -6.85
N GLU A 108 12.65 33.97 -7.80
CA GLU A 108 12.79 33.36 -9.13
C GLU A 108 14.04 32.48 -9.23
N TYR A 109 13.90 31.30 -9.82
CA TYR A 109 14.98 30.31 -9.99
C TYR A 109 14.98 29.72 -11.39
N LEU A 110 16.17 29.40 -11.90
CA LEU A 110 16.38 28.70 -13.16
C LEU A 110 16.84 27.26 -12.89
N ILE A 111 16.04 26.28 -13.30
CA ILE A 111 16.44 24.86 -13.33
C ILE A 111 16.94 24.57 -14.74
N LEU A 112 18.21 24.16 -14.85
CA LEU A 112 18.89 24.01 -16.12
C LEU A 112 19.50 22.61 -16.26
N CYS A 113 19.12 21.91 -17.32
CA CYS A 113 19.75 20.68 -17.77
C CYS A 113 20.75 21.02 -18.88
N GLY A 114 22.00 20.59 -18.74
CA GLY A 114 23.05 20.94 -19.69
C GLY A 114 24.34 20.14 -19.49
N LYS A 115 25.41 20.61 -20.14
CA LYS A 115 26.78 20.02 -20.09
C LYS A 115 26.80 18.52 -20.41
N GLY A 116 25.93 18.08 -21.30
CA GLY A 116 25.81 16.67 -21.66
C GLY A 116 27.07 16.13 -22.31
N LYS A 117 27.44 14.91 -21.93
CA LYS A 117 28.46 14.07 -22.57
C LYS A 117 27.78 12.83 -23.11
N ASP A 118 28.23 12.38 -24.27
CA ASP A 118 27.65 11.27 -25.02
C ASP A 118 26.18 11.52 -25.41
N THR A 119 25.44 10.47 -25.76
CA THR A 119 24.09 10.58 -26.32
C THR A 119 23.06 10.62 -25.20
N VAL A 120 22.85 11.80 -24.62
CA VAL A 120 21.86 12.02 -23.55
C VAL A 120 20.87 13.13 -23.92
N GLY A 121 19.74 13.19 -23.24
CA GLY A 121 18.75 14.23 -23.47
C GLY A 121 17.79 14.47 -22.31
N VAL A 122 16.75 15.26 -22.58
CA VAL A 122 15.59 15.46 -21.70
C VAL A 122 14.32 15.24 -22.53
N TRP A 123 13.40 14.42 -22.02
CA TRP A 123 12.09 14.24 -22.66
C TRP A 123 11.28 15.52 -22.57
N CYS A 124 10.72 15.96 -23.71
CA CYS A 124 9.97 17.20 -23.82
C CYS A 124 8.57 16.99 -24.42
N ALA A 125 7.60 17.78 -23.98
CA ALA A 125 6.26 17.82 -24.58
C ALA A 125 6.33 18.48 -25.97
N ALA A 126 5.72 17.83 -26.97
CA ALA A 126 5.79 18.25 -28.37
C ALA A 126 4.69 19.25 -28.80
N ASN A 127 3.62 19.41 -28.02
CA ASN A 127 2.46 20.22 -28.38
C ASN A 127 2.52 21.64 -27.79
N VAL A 128 2.60 22.65 -28.66
CA VAL A 128 2.72 24.07 -28.29
C VAL A 128 1.52 24.58 -27.47
N GLU A 129 0.30 24.10 -27.71
CA GLU A 129 -0.88 24.51 -26.94
C GLU A 129 -0.84 24.02 -25.48
N ASP A 130 -0.37 22.79 -25.26
CA ASP A 130 -0.16 22.26 -23.91
C ASP A 130 0.95 23.03 -23.20
N VAL A 131 2.01 23.38 -23.92
CA VAL A 131 3.13 24.18 -23.40
C VAL A 131 2.63 25.56 -22.93
N ASP A 132 1.84 26.27 -23.73
CA ASP A 132 1.39 27.62 -23.39
C ASP A 132 0.35 27.65 -22.26
N ASN A 133 -0.55 26.66 -22.21
CA ASN A 133 -1.49 26.50 -21.09
C ASN A 133 -0.76 26.28 -19.75
N GLN A 134 0.35 25.53 -19.79
CA GLN A 134 1.11 25.17 -18.60
C GLN A 134 2.02 26.32 -18.13
N LYS A 135 2.64 27.06 -19.06
CA LYS A 135 3.33 28.32 -18.76
C LYS A 135 2.41 29.30 -18.05
N ALA A 136 1.17 29.45 -18.54
CA ALA A 136 0.17 30.35 -17.96
C ALA A 136 -0.33 29.90 -16.59
N LYS A 137 -0.48 28.58 -16.36
CA LYS A 137 -0.95 28.03 -15.09
C LYS A 137 0.06 28.18 -13.94
N TYR A 138 1.36 28.14 -14.23
CA TYR A 138 2.42 28.05 -13.19
C TYR A 138 3.48 29.16 -13.25
N ASP A 139 3.26 30.23 -14.04
CA ASP A 139 4.23 31.33 -14.23
C ASP A 139 5.64 30.83 -14.61
N ILE A 140 5.68 29.85 -15.53
CA ILE A 140 6.94 29.22 -15.97
C ILE A 140 7.42 29.88 -17.26
N LYS A 141 8.72 30.18 -17.32
CA LYS A 141 9.40 30.56 -18.58
C LYS A 141 10.35 29.46 -19.04
N LEU A 142 10.38 29.22 -20.35
CA LEU A 142 11.24 28.22 -20.97
C LEU A 142 12.54 28.87 -21.46
N TYR A 143 13.66 28.18 -21.28
CA TYR A 143 14.94 28.54 -21.87
C TYR A 143 15.50 27.36 -22.67
N THR A 144 15.84 27.62 -23.92
CA THR A 144 16.56 26.67 -24.78
C THR A 144 17.83 27.34 -25.28
N ASN A 145 18.98 26.73 -25.00
CA ASN A 145 20.30 27.23 -25.37
C ASN A 145 20.54 28.69 -24.94
N GLY A 146 20.07 29.05 -23.75
CA GLY A 146 20.20 30.39 -23.17
C GLY A 146 19.26 31.46 -23.71
N VAL A 147 18.38 31.11 -24.66
CA VAL A 147 17.37 32.03 -25.20
C VAL A 147 16.03 31.77 -24.53
N GLU A 148 15.35 32.84 -24.11
CA GLU A 148 13.96 32.75 -23.62
C GLU A 148 13.04 32.35 -24.78
N GLY A 149 12.31 31.25 -24.59
CA GLY A 149 11.49 30.62 -25.62
C GLY A 149 12.04 29.27 -26.09
N GLY A 150 11.17 28.49 -26.72
CA GLY A 150 11.49 27.16 -27.23
C GLY A 150 10.24 26.44 -27.72
N GLU A 151 10.42 25.46 -28.61
CA GLU A 151 9.34 24.70 -29.28
C GLU A 151 8.87 23.49 -28.46
N CYS A 152 9.56 23.15 -27.36
CA CYS A 152 9.23 22.00 -26.52
C CYS A 152 9.51 22.28 -25.03
N MET A 153 8.69 21.71 -24.14
CA MET A 153 8.80 21.94 -22.70
C MET A 153 9.41 20.71 -22.01
N PRO A 154 10.50 20.85 -21.21
CA PRO A 154 11.15 19.71 -20.59
C PRO A 154 10.25 19.09 -19.50
N ARG A 155 10.27 17.76 -19.41
CA ARG A 155 9.49 17.00 -18.42
C ARG A 155 10.23 16.99 -17.09
N ILE A 156 9.93 18.02 -16.30
CA ILE A 156 10.45 18.20 -14.95
C ILE A 156 9.27 18.18 -13.96
N ILE A 157 9.35 17.35 -12.93
CA ILE A 157 8.37 17.26 -11.85
C ILE A 157 8.96 17.97 -10.64
N LEU A 158 8.37 19.09 -10.25
CA LEU A 158 8.84 19.91 -9.13
C LEU A 158 8.18 19.47 -7.82
N CYS A 159 8.96 19.39 -6.74
CA CYS A 159 8.44 19.23 -5.39
C CYS A 159 8.62 20.57 -4.64
N ILE A 160 7.58 21.38 -4.68
CA ILE A 160 7.50 22.68 -3.99
C ILE A 160 6.65 22.50 -2.73
N GLU A 161 7.13 23.01 -1.61
CA GLU A 161 6.49 22.96 -0.29
C GLU A 161 6.04 24.37 0.12
N GLU A 162 4.83 24.54 0.67
CA GLU A 162 4.39 25.81 1.26
C GLU A 162 4.80 25.93 2.74
N ILE A 163 5.03 27.16 3.20
CA ILE A 163 5.28 27.53 4.59
C ILE A 163 3.94 28.05 5.13
N GLU A 164 3.13 27.17 5.73
CA GLU A 164 1.99 27.64 6.51
C GLU A 164 2.49 28.26 7.83
N LYS A 165 2.15 29.54 8.07
CA LYS A 165 2.29 30.12 9.40
C LYS A 165 1.32 29.43 10.35
N CYS A 166 1.82 28.51 11.16
CA CYS A 166 1.07 27.97 12.29
C CYS A 166 0.75 29.06 13.31
N ASP A 167 -0.44 28.92 13.92
CA ASP A 167 -0.89 29.68 15.09
C ASP A 167 0.17 29.57 16.21
N GLU A 168 0.62 30.71 16.74
CA GLU A 168 1.63 30.79 17.80
C GLU A 168 1.20 30.05 19.09
N SER A 169 -0.07 29.69 19.24
CA SER A 169 -0.56 28.84 20.32
C SER A 169 -0.03 27.40 20.28
N ILE A 170 0.41 26.89 19.11
CA ILE A 170 1.08 25.58 18.98
C ILE A 170 2.58 25.68 19.36
N LEU A 171 3.19 26.85 19.13
CA LEU A 171 4.59 27.13 19.49
C LEU A 171 4.79 27.36 21.00
N ASN A 172 3.71 27.62 21.74
CA ASN A 172 3.72 27.75 23.19
C ASN A 172 3.36 26.45 23.93
N THR A 173 3.17 25.33 23.23
CA THR A 173 3.24 24.02 23.88
C THR A 173 4.71 23.70 24.11
N GLU A 174 5.16 23.83 25.36
CA GLU A 174 6.42 23.22 25.80
C GLU A 174 6.34 21.72 25.49
N TYR A 175 6.96 21.30 24.39
CA TYR A 175 7.24 19.88 24.20
C TYR A 175 8.20 19.47 25.32
N PRO A 176 7.88 18.41 26.10
CA PRO A 176 8.77 17.96 27.15
C PRO A 176 10.18 17.77 26.60
N VAL A 177 11.19 18.12 27.40
CA VAL A 177 12.63 18.04 27.09
C VAL A 177 13.09 16.58 26.85
N ASP A 178 12.15 15.64 26.75
CA ASP A 178 12.32 14.19 26.75
C ASP A 178 12.16 13.56 25.34
N TYR A 179 11.92 14.34 24.27
CA TYR A 179 11.85 13.87 22.86
C TYR A 179 13.20 13.97 22.12
N VAL A 180 14.30 13.65 22.79
CA VAL A 180 15.63 14.07 22.32
C VAL A 180 16.42 12.94 21.70
N ARG A 181 16.33 12.88 20.37
CA ARG A 181 17.39 12.37 19.49
C ARG A 181 17.45 13.29 18.27
N SER A 182 18.63 13.81 17.91
CA SER A 182 18.75 14.92 16.94
C SER A 182 18.41 14.55 15.49
N ASP A 183 18.49 13.25 15.17
CA ASP A 183 18.16 12.61 13.90
C ASP A 183 16.76 11.97 13.93
N TRP A 184 15.92 12.27 14.94
CA TRP A 184 14.54 11.80 15.01
C TRP A 184 13.62 12.62 14.11
N ASN A 185 13.07 11.97 13.08
CA ASN A 185 12.25 12.63 12.07
C ASN A 185 10.75 12.38 12.21
N LEU A 186 10.31 11.48 13.12
CA LEU A 186 8.88 11.18 13.33
C LEU A 186 8.28 12.13 14.38
N SER A 187 7.82 13.29 13.93
CA SER A 187 7.32 14.36 14.80
C SER A 187 6.06 13.98 15.59
N GLY A 188 5.88 14.57 16.78
CA GLY A 188 4.66 14.44 17.58
C GLY A 188 4.64 13.27 18.57
N ILE A 189 5.66 12.41 18.57
CA ILE A 189 5.78 11.27 19.48
C ILE A 189 7.19 11.22 20.13
N PRO A 190 7.36 10.54 21.28
CA PRO A 190 8.66 10.38 21.91
C PRO A 190 9.67 9.66 21.02
N SER A 191 10.93 10.13 21.00
CA SER A 191 12.02 9.50 20.26
C SER A 191 12.41 8.14 20.81
N TYR A 192 12.81 7.23 19.92
CA TYR A 192 13.56 6.04 20.28
C TYR A 192 15.04 6.38 20.44
N ASP A 193 15.56 6.25 21.67
CA ASP A 193 16.89 6.78 22.01
C ASP A 193 18.05 5.84 21.67
N TYR A 194 17.74 4.61 21.23
CA TYR A 194 18.72 3.54 21.04
C TYR A 194 18.90 3.16 19.56
N GLY A 195 19.94 2.37 19.27
CA GLY A 195 20.18 1.82 17.94
C GLY A 195 20.50 2.86 16.85
N VAL A 196 20.54 2.38 15.61
CA VAL A 196 20.79 3.18 14.39
C VAL A 196 19.48 3.32 13.64
N LEU A 197 19.02 4.56 13.41
CA LEU A 197 17.82 4.82 12.63
C LEU A 197 18.08 4.58 11.15
N ALA A 198 17.05 4.12 10.44
CA ALA A 198 17.05 4.12 8.99
C ALA A 198 17.19 5.55 8.43
N GLU A 199 17.78 5.67 7.24
CA GLU A 199 18.08 6.95 6.57
C GLU A 199 16.85 7.83 6.32
N ARG A 200 15.66 7.23 6.20
CA ARG A 200 14.38 7.93 5.94
C ARG A 200 13.22 7.31 6.70
N LEU A 201 12.13 8.07 6.83
CA LEU A 201 10.82 7.54 7.23
C LEU A 201 10.22 6.72 6.08
N TYR A 202 9.61 5.59 6.42
CA TYR A 202 8.76 4.86 5.51
C TYR A 202 7.33 5.40 5.61
N ASN A 203 6.69 5.63 4.46
CA ASN A 203 5.28 6.01 4.40
C ASN A 203 4.45 4.73 4.32
N CYS A 204 3.74 4.42 5.40
CA CYS A 204 2.85 3.27 5.45
C CYS A 204 1.52 3.55 4.74
N GLY A 205 1.24 4.77 4.29
CA GLY A 205 0.01 5.15 3.62
C GLY A 205 -1.18 5.32 4.56
N GLN A 206 -2.27 5.86 3.98
CA GLN A 206 -3.55 6.10 4.65
C GLN A 206 -4.67 5.14 4.20
N GLY A 207 -4.37 4.14 3.36
CA GLY A 207 -5.36 3.17 2.87
C GLY A 207 -6.06 3.49 1.56
N VAL A 208 -5.96 4.72 1.05
CA VAL A 208 -6.68 5.15 -0.16
C VAL A 208 -6.05 6.37 -0.79
N TYR A 209 -6.20 6.54 -2.12
CA TYR A 209 -5.76 7.75 -2.79
C TYR A 209 -6.66 8.23 -3.94
N LEU A 210 -6.97 9.53 -3.91
CA LEU A 210 -6.98 10.45 -5.06
C LEU A 210 -6.34 11.78 -4.60
N LYS A 211 -5.24 12.21 -5.24
CA LYS A 211 -4.45 13.42 -4.86
C LYS A 211 -5.23 14.71 -4.81
N GLU A 212 -6.30 14.79 -5.60
CA GLU A 212 -7.02 16.05 -5.78
C GLU A 212 -7.88 16.38 -4.56
N GLU A 213 -8.14 15.40 -3.67
CA GLU A 213 -8.97 15.57 -2.47
C GLU A 213 -8.32 15.14 -1.15
N PHE A 214 -7.27 14.31 -1.16
CA PHE A 214 -6.66 13.78 0.07
C PHE A 214 -5.22 14.26 0.30
N SER A 215 -5.00 14.83 1.48
CA SER A 215 -3.71 15.31 1.98
C SER A 215 -2.87 14.13 2.49
N SER A 216 -1.55 14.16 2.27
CA SER A 216 -0.60 13.23 2.92
C SER A 216 -0.46 13.48 4.42
N GLU A 217 -1.14 14.50 4.98
CA GLU A 217 -1.21 14.75 6.42
C GLU A 217 -1.82 13.58 7.19
N ASN A 218 -2.65 12.75 6.56
CA ASN A 218 -3.29 11.59 7.19
C ASN A 218 -2.51 10.29 7.00
N ASP A 219 -1.36 10.33 6.33
CA ASP A 219 -0.54 9.13 6.15
C ASP A 219 0.06 8.66 7.47
N SER A 220 0.00 7.35 7.67
CA SER A 220 0.72 6.67 8.74
C SER A 220 2.20 6.56 8.36
N LEU A 221 3.09 6.89 9.29
CA LEU A 221 4.53 6.97 9.04
C LEU A 221 5.29 6.04 9.98
N MET A 222 6.29 5.36 9.45
CA MET A 222 7.15 4.45 10.20
C MET A 222 8.60 4.92 10.24
N VAL A 223 9.20 4.79 11.42
CA VAL A 223 10.65 4.84 11.61
C VAL A 223 11.15 3.48 12.05
N ILE A 224 12.32 3.10 11.55
CA ILE A 224 13.00 1.85 11.86
C ILE A 224 14.28 2.15 12.62
N ALA A 225 14.51 1.44 13.72
CA ALA A 225 15.78 1.41 14.44
C ALA A 225 16.37 0.00 14.38
N THR A 226 17.67 -0.11 14.15
CA THR A 226 18.41 -1.39 14.14
C THR A 226 19.51 -1.37 15.18
N SER A 227 20.23 -2.48 15.36
CA SER A 227 21.30 -2.59 16.36
C SER A 227 20.80 -2.26 17.77
N THR A 228 19.60 -2.76 18.09
CA THR A 228 18.94 -2.59 19.37
C THR A 228 18.50 -3.94 19.95
N ASN A 229 17.85 -3.95 21.11
CA ASN A 229 17.47 -5.17 21.83
C ASN A 229 16.18 -5.00 22.63
N ASP A 230 15.68 -6.08 23.20
CA ASP A 230 14.41 -6.13 23.96
C ASP A 230 14.41 -5.20 25.19
N ALA A 231 15.55 -5.04 25.88
CA ALA A 231 15.65 -4.18 27.05
C ALA A 231 15.55 -2.69 26.67
N GLU A 232 16.18 -2.29 25.55
CA GLU A 232 16.08 -0.95 24.97
C GLU A 232 14.67 -0.66 24.46
N TYR A 233 14.02 -1.64 23.84
CA TYR A 233 12.62 -1.54 23.44
C TYR A 233 11.68 -1.37 24.64
N LYS A 234 11.86 -2.15 25.70
CA LYS A 234 11.10 -2.00 26.96
C LYS A 234 11.34 -0.63 27.62
N ALA A 235 12.54 -0.06 27.48
CA ALA A 235 12.81 1.30 27.93
C ALA A 235 12.01 2.34 27.13
N TYR A 236 11.84 2.14 25.82
CA TYR A 236 10.98 2.98 24.99
C TYR A 236 9.50 2.90 25.38
N ILE A 237 8.97 1.71 25.64
CA ILE A 237 7.61 1.52 26.15
C ILE A 237 7.38 2.30 27.46
N LYS A 238 8.35 2.24 28.37
CA LYS A 238 8.32 3.01 29.62
C LYS A 238 8.32 4.51 29.34
N LYS A 239 9.14 4.98 28.40
CA LYS A 239 9.20 6.38 27.96
C LYS A 239 7.86 6.85 27.37
N LEU A 240 7.20 6.04 26.55
CA LEU A 240 5.85 6.35 26.03
C LEU A 240 4.87 6.54 27.20
N SER A 241 4.86 5.62 28.16
CA SER A 241 3.98 5.66 29.34
C SER A 241 4.23 6.89 30.21
N GLU A 242 5.49 7.25 30.44
CA GLU A 242 5.89 8.46 31.18
C GLU A 242 5.47 9.76 30.46
N ASN A 243 5.27 9.69 29.14
CA ASN A 243 4.80 10.78 28.31
C ASN A 243 3.28 10.74 28.04
N GLY A 244 2.52 10.05 28.90
CA GLY A 244 1.06 10.08 28.91
C GLY A 244 0.38 9.17 27.88
N TYR A 245 1.15 8.32 27.19
CA TYR A 245 0.57 7.26 26.37
C TYR A 245 0.09 6.10 27.24
N LYS A 246 -1.03 5.50 26.87
CA LYS A 246 -1.58 4.31 27.50
C LYS A 246 -1.39 3.13 26.55
N ASN A 247 -0.89 2.01 27.07
CA ASN A 247 -0.84 0.76 26.34
C ASN A 247 -2.28 0.22 26.17
N GLU A 248 -2.69 -0.05 24.93
CA GLU A 248 -4.00 -0.66 24.61
C GLU A 248 -3.88 -2.11 24.15
N PHE A 249 -2.69 -2.51 23.72
CA PHE A 249 -2.39 -3.83 23.21
C PHE A 249 -0.94 -4.21 23.53
N HIS A 250 -0.75 -5.49 23.84
CA HIS A 250 0.56 -6.11 24.03
C HIS A 250 0.48 -7.58 23.60
N ASN A 251 1.49 -8.05 22.89
CA ASN A 251 1.64 -9.44 22.48
C ASN A 251 3.13 -9.83 22.37
N GLU A 252 3.43 -11.10 22.62
CA GLU A 252 4.77 -11.68 22.43
C GLU A 252 4.65 -12.98 21.64
N ILE A 253 5.45 -13.14 20.59
CA ILE A 253 5.47 -14.32 19.72
C ILE A 253 6.93 -14.61 19.34
N ASP A 254 7.43 -15.81 19.66
CA ASP A 254 8.79 -16.25 19.27
C ASP A 254 9.89 -15.20 19.55
N GLU A 255 9.88 -14.60 20.75
CA GLU A 255 10.80 -13.54 21.22
C GLU A 255 10.56 -12.14 20.61
N ASN A 256 9.67 -12.00 19.63
CA ASN A 256 9.22 -10.70 19.15
C ASN A 256 8.17 -10.11 20.10
N ILE A 257 8.17 -8.78 20.23
CA ILE A 257 7.29 -8.05 21.15
C ILE A 257 6.53 -6.99 20.34
N TYR A 258 5.22 -6.93 20.51
CA TYR A 258 4.33 -6.04 19.77
C TYR A 258 3.45 -5.27 20.73
N ASP A 259 3.34 -3.96 20.54
CA ASP A 259 2.57 -3.10 21.41
C ASP A 259 1.85 -2.00 20.63
N ALA A 260 0.67 -1.61 21.12
CA ALA A 260 -0.02 -0.41 20.66
C ALA A 260 -0.26 0.55 21.82
N PHE A 261 -0.08 1.83 21.55
CA PHE A 261 -0.20 2.92 22.51
C PHE A 261 -1.05 4.05 21.93
N TYR A 262 -1.82 4.71 22.79
CA TYR A 262 -2.56 5.90 22.40
C TYR A 262 -2.48 7.00 23.46
N ASN A 263 -2.69 8.22 23.02
CA ASN A 263 -3.11 9.34 23.88
C ASN A 263 -4.23 10.13 23.17
N GLU A 264 -4.55 11.33 23.65
CA GLU A 264 -5.60 12.16 23.05
C GLU A 264 -5.29 12.62 21.61
N LYS A 265 -4.02 12.57 21.17
CA LYS A 265 -3.56 13.13 19.89
C LYS A 265 -3.11 12.07 18.89
N ASN A 266 -2.45 11.01 19.36
CA ASN A 266 -1.71 10.08 18.52
C ASN A 266 -1.95 8.64 18.94
N ARG A 267 -1.93 7.73 17.95
CA ARG A 267 -1.77 6.29 18.15
C ARG A 267 -0.40 5.85 17.63
N ILE A 268 0.20 4.90 18.31
CA ILE A 268 1.50 4.35 17.97
C ILE A 268 1.37 2.84 17.98
N TYR A 269 1.59 2.21 16.84
CA TYR A 269 1.89 0.78 16.80
C TYR A 269 3.41 0.61 16.75
N THR A 270 3.97 -0.26 17.59
CA THR A 270 5.41 -0.46 17.62
C THR A 270 5.76 -1.89 17.96
N TYR A 271 6.81 -2.43 17.36
CA TYR A 271 7.25 -3.78 17.63
C TYR A 271 8.75 -3.97 17.51
N TYR A 272 9.26 -4.90 18.31
CA TYR A 272 10.62 -5.39 18.31
C TYR A 272 10.68 -6.78 17.68
N THR A 273 11.60 -6.95 16.73
CA THR A 273 11.89 -8.23 16.09
C THR A 273 13.23 -8.77 16.58
N ALA A 274 13.22 -9.91 17.27
CA ALA A 274 14.42 -10.46 17.90
C ALA A 274 15.45 -10.97 16.90
N ASN A 275 15.00 -11.55 15.79
CA ASN A 275 15.87 -12.19 14.80
C ASN A 275 16.87 -11.21 14.14
N ASP A 276 16.46 -9.96 13.90
CA ASP A 276 17.30 -8.93 13.28
C ASP A 276 17.67 -7.77 14.23
N GLY A 277 17.19 -7.80 15.48
CA GLY A 277 17.45 -6.76 16.47
C GLY A 277 16.94 -5.39 16.02
N SER A 278 15.76 -5.35 15.38
CA SER A 278 15.12 -4.14 14.88
C SER A 278 13.87 -3.75 15.67
N VAL A 279 13.57 -2.46 15.67
CA VAL A 279 12.34 -1.87 16.19
C VAL A 279 11.68 -1.06 15.09
N ARG A 280 10.38 -1.27 14.90
CA ARG A 280 9.53 -0.45 14.04
C ARG A 280 8.60 0.37 14.91
N ILE A 281 8.48 1.66 14.64
CA ILE A 281 7.60 2.59 15.35
C ILE A 281 6.78 3.31 14.32
N ILE A 282 5.46 3.12 14.38
CA ILE A 282 4.49 3.57 13.39
C ILE A 282 3.58 4.57 14.07
N LEU A 283 3.55 5.79 13.56
CA LEU A 283 2.50 6.77 13.88
C LEU A 283 1.26 6.38 13.07
N ASP A 284 0.33 5.69 13.71
CA ASP A 284 -0.90 5.23 13.10
C ASP A 284 -1.95 6.34 13.13
N LYS A 285 -2.40 6.76 11.94
CA LYS A 285 -3.41 7.80 11.74
C LYS A 285 -4.73 7.27 11.21
N THR A 286 -4.80 5.98 10.91
CA THR A 286 -5.94 5.35 10.24
C THR A 286 -6.79 4.60 11.25
N SER A 287 -6.17 3.92 12.21
CA SER A 287 -6.87 2.97 13.06
C SER A 287 -7.78 3.60 14.11
N THR A 288 -8.92 2.96 14.29
CA THR A 288 -9.69 2.98 15.52
C THR A 288 -8.96 2.18 16.60
N ASP A 289 -9.20 2.50 17.88
CA ASP A 289 -8.71 1.70 19.01
C ASP A 289 -9.08 0.21 18.81
N ILE A 290 -8.12 -0.69 19.02
CA ILE A 290 -8.29 -2.12 18.73
C ILE A 290 -9.34 -2.80 19.61
N ASN A 291 -9.56 -2.31 20.83
CA ASN A 291 -10.59 -2.80 21.74
C ASN A 291 -11.98 -2.30 21.33
N ASP A 292 -12.05 -1.12 20.70
CA ASP A 292 -13.28 -0.64 20.08
C ASP A 292 -13.54 -1.32 18.74
N PHE A 293 -12.50 -1.59 17.96
CA PHE A 293 -12.60 -2.32 16.71
C PHE A 293 -13.02 -3.76 17.00
N GLY A 294 -12.31 -4.49 17.85
CA GLY A 294 -12.64 -5.86 18.20
C GLY A 294 -13.95 -5.99 18.99
N TYR A 295 -14.53 -7.19 18.98
CA TYR A 295 -15.61 -7.55 19.90
C TYR A 295 -15.67 -9.07 20.09
N THR A 296 -16.30 -9.51 21.18
CA THR A 296 -16.44 -10.94 21.49
C THR A 296 -17.90 -11.37 21.58
N TYR A 297 -18.17 -12.62 21.21
CA TYR A 297 -19.47 -13.26 21.35
C TYR A 297 -19.30 -14.67 21.91
N LYS A 298 -20.10 -15.02 22.91
CA LYS A 298 -20.09 -16.35 23.51
C LYS A 298 -21.06 -17.27 22.77
N LYS A 299 -20.52 -18.27 22.06
CA LYS A 299 -21.33 -19.26 21.31
C LYS A 299 -22.40 -19.91 22.19
N LYS A 300 -23.61 -20.02 21.64
CA LYS A 300 -24.69 -20.87 22.14
C LYS A 300 -24.59 -22.26 21.49
N PRO A 301 -25.28 -23.28 22.04
CA PRO A 301 -25.14 -24.67 21.56
C PRO A 301 -25.41 -24.89 20.06
N ASP A 302 -26.29 -24.10 19.45
CA ASP A 302 -26.67 -24.22 18.03
C ASP A 302 -25.92 -23.22 17.12
N ASP A 303 -25.05 -22.39 17.70
CA ASP A 303 -24.27 -21.42 16.92
C ASP A 303 -23.09 -22.13 16.25
N THR A 304 -22.93 -21.90 14.95
CA THR A 304 -21.84 -22.45 14.13
C THR A 304 -20.92 -21.35 13.61
N THR A 305 -19.65 -21.67 13.42
CA THR A 305 -18.73 -20.86 12.62
C THR A 305 -18.32 -21.65 11.40
N GLU A 306 -18.44 -21.02 10.24
CA GLU A 306 -18.37 -21.69 8.95
C GLU A 306 -17.47 -20.88 8.03
N VAL A 307 -16.50 -21.54 7.40
CA VAL A 307 -15.53 -20.95 6.48
C VAL A 307 -15.93 -21.31 5.07
N TYR A 308 -15.96 -20.35 4.15
CA TYR A 308 -16.30 -20.58 2.76
C TYR A 308 -15.23 -20.00 1.85
N GLN A 309 -14.75 -20.82 0.91
CA GLN A 309 -14.14 -20.33 -0.32
C GLN A 309 -15.27 -20.09 -1.30
N TYR A 310 -15.57 -18.82 -1.57
CA TYR A 310 -16.68 -18.47 -2.45
C TYR A 310 -16.26 -18.62 -3.91
N GLY A 311 -17.12 -19.25 -4.69
CA GLY A 311 -16.85 -19.54 -6.08
C GLY A 311 -17.04 -18.30 -6.95
N LEU A 312 -15.99 -17.95 -7.69
CA LEU A 312 -15.97 -16.80 -8.60
C LEU A 312 -15.83 -17.29 -10.04
N ILE A 313 -16.45 -16.55 -10.96
CA ILE A 313 -16.32 -16.84 -12.40
C ILE A 313 -14.88 -16.54 -12.81
N MET A 314 -14.24 -17.47 -13.52
CA MET A 314 -12.88 -17.32 -14.03
C MET A 314 -12.83 -17.76 -15.48
N ALA A 315 -11.90 -17.21 -16.26
CA ALA A 315 -11.74 -17.61 -17.66
C ALA A 315 -11.33 -19.09 -17.74
N GLU A 316 -12.02 -19.86 -18.59
CA GLU A 316 -11.75 -21.29 -18.76
C GLU A 316 -10.38 -21.56 -19.40
N THR A 317 -9.86 -20.64 -20.22
CA THR A 317 -8.53 -20.76 -20.86
C THR A 317 -7.83 -19.41 -20.94
N PHE A 318 -6.49 -19.45 -20.92
CA PHE A 318 -5.70 -18.27 -21.31
C PHE A 318 -5.80 -18.05 -22.82
N ASN A 319 -6.30 -16.88 -23.21
CA ASN A 319 -6.27 -16.46 -24.61
C ASN A 319 -5.62 -15.07 -24.70
N PRO A 320 -4.37 -14.99 -25.21
CA PRO A 320 -3.66 -13.71 -25.33
C PRO A 320 -4.30 -12.76 -26.36
N ASP A 321 -5.24 -13.25 -27.19
CA ASP A 321 -5.98 -12.45 -28.17
C ASP A 321 -7.29 -11.87 -27.61
N ILE A 322 -7.67 -12.24 -26.38
CA ILE A 322 -8.87 -11.72 -25.69
C ILE A 322 -8.47 -10.46 -24.90
N ASN A 323 -9.34 -9.44 -24.93
CA ASN A 323 -9.13 -8.18 -24.21
C ASN A 323 -8.90 -8.45 -22.71
N TYR A 324 -8.02 -7.69 -22.04
CA TYR A 324 -7.76 -7.86 -20.59
C TYR A 324 -9.05 -7.76 -19.75
N LEU A 325 -10.02 -6.93 -20.18
CA LEU A 325 -11.35 -6.83 -19.57
C LEU A 325 -12.22 -8.10 -19.73
N GLU A 326 -11.85 -8.97 -20.66
CA GLU A 326 -12.47 -10.26 -20.94
C GLU A 326 -11.61 -11.44 -20.41
N TYR A 327 -10.45 -11.18 -19.80
CA TYR A 327 -9.63 -12.23 -19.21
C TYR A 327 -9.67 -12.17 -17.68
N ILE A 328 -10.24 -13.21 -17.05
CA ILE A 328 -10.31 -13.32 -15.60
C ILE A 328 -9.30 -14.40 -15.18
N GLY A 329 -8.06 -13.96 -14.96
CA GLY A 329 -6.93 -14.81 -14.60
C GLY A 329 -6.84 -15.14 -13.11
N GLY A 330 -7.75 -14.63 -12.28
CA GLY A 330 -7.69 -14.72 -10.81
C GLY A 330 -8.96 -14.20 -10.14
N GLY A 331 -8.89 -13.95 -8.84
CA GLY A 331 -10.01 -13.50 -8.02
C GLY A 331 -10.14 -14.26 -6.70
N MET A 332 -10.13 -13.52 -5.59
CA MET A 332 -10.20 -14.09 -4.25
C MET A 332 -11.39 -13.54 -3.45
N SER A 333 -12.20 -14.44 -2.86
CA SER A 333 -13.26 -14.06 -1.92
C SER A 333 -13.52 -15.18 -0.92
N TYR A 334 -13.36 -14.88 0.36
CA TYR A 334 -13.66 -15.79 1.47
C TYR A 334 -14.70 -15.19 2.40
N PHE A 335 -15.54 -16.07 2.95
CA PHE A 335 -16.53 -15.71 3.95
C PHE A 335 -16.33 -16.57 5.18
N ILE A 336 -16.25 -15.94 6.33
CA ILE A 336 -16.34 -16.62 7.61
C ILE A 336 -17.62 -16.15 8.27
N LYS A 337 -18.64 -17.03 8.23
CA LYS A 337 -19.86 -16.82 9.01
C LYS A 337 -19.51 -17.03 10.47
N LEU A 338 -19.68 -15.99 11.27
CA LEU A 338 -19.39 -15.95 12.70
C LEU A 338 -20.54 -16.57 13.51
N ALA A 339 -20.27 -16.96 14.75
CA ALA A 339 -21.28 -17.57 15.62
C ALA A 339 -22.48 -16.65 15.92
N ASP A 340 -22.29 -15.33 15.87
CA ASP A 340 -23.36 -14.33 16.02
C ASP A 340 -24.16 -14.08 14.72
N ASN A 341 -23.92 -14.87 13.67
CA ASN A 341 -24.44 -14.72 12.31
C ASN A 341 -23.98 -13.46 11.56
N GLY A 342 -22.95 -12.76 12.02
CA GLY A 342 -22.21 -11.81 11.20
C GLY A 342 -21.29 -12.51 10.20
N ILE A 343 -20.79 -11.75 9.22
CA ILE A 343 -19.80 -12.20 8.25
C ILE A 343 -18.49 -11.46 8.47
N TYR A 344 -17.39 -12.20 8.60
CA TYR A 344 -16.06 -11.70 8.33
C TYR A 344 -15.70 -12.06 6.87
N MET A 345 -15.63 -11.04 6.02
CA MET A 345 -15.37 -11.18 4.59
C MET A 345 -13.93 -10.81 4.31
N ILE A 346 -13.23 -11.62 3.52
CA ILE A 346 -11.84 -11.38 3.13
C ILE A 346 -11.81 -11.28 1.62
N ASP A 347 -11.32 -10.14 1.14
CA ASP A 347 -11.33 -9.73 -0.26
C ASP A 347 -12.75 -9.80 -0.85
N GLY A 348 -12.88 -9.89 -2.18
CA GLY A 348 -14.13 -9.60 -2.87
C GLY A 348 -14.13 -9.88 -4.37
N GLY A 349 -13.06 -10.43 -4.94
CA GLY A 349 -12.98 -10.70 -6.38
C GLY A 349 -12.81 -9.45 -7.25
N MET A 350 -12.75 -9.68 -8.56
CA MET A 350 -12.65 -8.69 -9.62
C MET A 350 -14.04 -8.24 -10.11
N PHE A 351 -14.21 -6.96 -10.45
CA PHE A 351 -15.50 -6.42 -10.90
C PHE A 351 -16.08 -7.13 -12.14
N THR A 352 -15.22 -7.66 -13.02
CA THR A 352 -15.64 -8.41 -14.21
C THR A 352 -16.38 -9.72 -13.87
N GLN A 353 -16.22 -10.22 -12.64
CA GLN A 353 -16.89 -11.42 -12.11
C GLN A 353 -18.33 -11.14 -11.63
N TYR A 354 -18.72 -9.88 -11.47
CA TYR A 354 -19.97 -9.47 -10.81
C TYR A 354 -21.05 -9.00 -11.80
N ASP A 355 -21.53 -9.89 -12.65
CA ASP A 355 -22.77 -9.63 -13.39
C ASP A 355 -24.00 -9.59 -12.47
N LYS A 356 -25.18 -9.21 -12.99
CA LYS A 356 -26.40 -9.11 -12.16
C LYS A 356 -26.74 -10.44 -11.48
N ASN A 357 -26.63 -11.57 -12.19
CA ASN A 357 -26.97 -12.87 -11.63
C ASN A 357 -25.99 -13.27 -10.54
N HIS A 358 -24.70 -12.94 -10.72
CA HIS A 358 -23.70 -13.15 -9.70
C HIS A 358 -23.99 -12.30 -8.46
N CYS A 359 -24.33 -11.02 -8.61
CA CYS A 359 -24.69 -10.16 -7.47
C CYS A 359 -25.96 -10.66 -6.75
N ASP A 360 -27.01 -11.05 -7.49
CA ASP A 360 -28.24 -11.62 -6.92
C ASP A 360 -27.92 -12.90 -6.12
N GLU A 361 -27.04 -13.77 -6.65
CA GLU A 361 -26.58 -14.96 -5.95
C GLU A 361 -25.73 -14.62 -4.73
N PHE A 362 -24.85 -13.63 -4.84
CA PHE A 362 -23.95 -13.19 -3.77
C PHE A 362 -24.73 -12.77 -2.53
N ILE A 363 -25.75 -11.92 -2.70
CA ILE A 363 -26.62 -11.53 -1.59
C ILE A 363 -27.49 -12.70 -1.10
N ARG A 364 -27.98 -13.56 -2.00
CA ARG A 364 -28.76 -14.75 -1.63
C ARG A 364 -27.95 -15.70 -0.76
N PHE A 365 -26.70 -15.96 -1.13
CA PHE A 365 -25.76 -16.79 -0.39
C PHE A 365 -25.45 -16.20 0.99
N MET A 366 -25.10 -14.92 1.05
CA MET A 366 -24.88 -14.22 2.31
C MET A 366 -26.09 -14.28 3.25
N ARG A 367 -27.31 -14.12 2.71
CA ARG A 367 -28.57 -14.29 3.47
C ARG A 367 -28.76 -15.71 3.97
N GLU A 368 -28.46 -16.70 3.14
CA GLU A 368 -28.59 -18.12 3.47
C GLU A 368 -27.69 -18.51 4.65
N ILE A 369 -26.39 -18.22 4.56
CA ILE A 369 -25.41 -18.64 5.59
C ILE A 369 -25.64 -17.90 6.92
N THR A 370 -26.13 -16.65 6.87
CA THR A 370 -26.44 -15.85 8.08
C THR A 370 -27.86 -16.04 8.59
N LYS A 371 -28.70 -16.81 7.88
CA LYS A 371 -30.15 -16.95 8.16
C LYS A 371 -30.88 -15.60 8.17
N THR A 372 -30.41 -14.63 7.39
CA THR A 372 -31.00 -13.29 7.30
C THR A 372 -32.24 -13.32 6.38
N PRO A 373 -33.44 -12.97 6.87
CA PRO A 373 -34.65 -12.95 6.05
C PRO A 373 -34.56 -11.94 4.90
N VAL A 374 -35.24 -12.23 3.79
CA VAL A 374 -35.40 -11.27 2.68
C VAL A 374 -35.99 -9.95 3.21
N GLY A 375 -35.38 -8.82 2.81
CA GLY A 375 -35.77 -7.48 3.27
C GLY A 375 -35.09 -7.01 4.56
N ALA A 376 -34.41 -7.88 5.31
CA ALA A 376 -33.49 -7.47 6.37
C ALA A 376 -32.08 -7.19 5.81
N LYS A 377 -31.24 -6.45 6.51
CA LYS A 377 -29.85 -6.22 6.07
C LYS A 377 -28.94 -7.36 6.54
N VAL A 378 -28.09 -7.88 5.66
CA VAL A 378 -27.02 -8.80 6.07
C VAL A 378 -25.92 -8.03 6.78
N ARG A 379 -25.45 -8.55 7.91
CA ARG A 379 -24.38 -7.94 8.68
C ARG A 379 -23.01 -8.46 8.25
N ILE A 380 -22.19 -7.56 7.71
CA ILE A 380 -20.75 -7.76 7.51
C ILE A 380 -20.05 -7.14 8.70
N ALA A 381 -19.62 -8.01 9.62
CA ALA A 381 -18.95 -7.63 10.85
C ALA A 381 -17.60 -6.97 10.57
N CYS A 382 -16.91 -7.42 9.53
CA CYS A 382 -15.69 -6.82 8.99
C CYS A 382 -15.49 -7.22 7.54
N TRP A 383 -15.09 -6.27 6.70
CA TRP A 383 -14.50 -6.52 5.39
C TRP A 383 -12.99 -6.30 5.49
N HIS A 384 -12.19 -7.30 5.13
CA HIS A 384 -10.73 -7.24 5.18
C HIS A 384 -10.15 -7.35 3.77
N ILE A 385 -9.34 -6.36 3.41
CA ILE A 385 -8.63 -6.30 2.13
C ILE A 385 -7.18 -6.71 2.36
N THR A 386 -6.73 -7.78 1.70
CA THR A 386 -5.37 -8.29 1.85
C THR A 386 -4.34 -7.36 1.21
N HIS A 387 -4.63 -6.85 0.01
CA HIS A 387 -3.85 -5.85 -0.71
C HIS A 387 -4.65 -5.17 -1.83
N GLY A 388 -4.03 -4.21 -2.51
CA GLY A 388 -4.69 -3.27 -3.40
C GLY A 388 -4.96 -3.72 -4.84
N HIS A 389 -4.76 -5.00 -5.21
CA HIS A 389 -5.08 -5.46 -6.57
C HIS A 389 -6.59 -5.61 -6.79
N ASP A 390 -7.01 -5.34 -8.02
CA ASP A 390 -8.42 -5.20 -8.38
C ASP A 390 -9.20 -6.51 -8.24
N ASP A 391 -8.57 -7.65 -8.51
CA ASP A 391 -9.19 -8.97 -8.33
C ASP A 391 -9.35 -9.42 -6.86
N HIS A 392 -8.92 -8.57 -5.93
CA HIS A 392 -9.14 -8.75 -4.49
C HIS A 392 -10.25 -7.88 -3.93
N ASN A 393 -10.60 -6.74 -4.53
CA ASN A 393 -11.56 -5.82 -3.90
C ASN A 393 -12.58 -5.18 -4.85
N SER A 394 -12.27 -5.07 -6.15
CA SER A 394 -13.10 -4.29 -7.08
C SER A 394 -14.50 -4.90 -7.29
N GLY A 395 -14.62 -6.22 -7.17
CA GLY A 395 -15.89 -6.95 -7.28
C GLY A 395 -16.86 -6.61 -6.16
N PHE A 396 -16.40 -6.66 -4.92
CA PHE A 396 -17.23 -6.28 -3.78
C PHE A 396 -17.49 -4.77 -3.75
N ALA A 397 -16.51 -3.94 -4.12
CA ALA A 397 -16.70 -2.50 -4.33
C ALA A 397 -17.84 -2.21 -5.30
N TYR A 398 -17.86 -2.92 -6.42
CA TYR A 398 -18.92 -2.83 -7.42
C TYR A 398 -20.29 -3.33 -6.88
N PHE A 399 -20.31 -4.44 -6.15
CA PHE A 399 -21.52 -4.95 -5.50
C PHE A 399 -22.15 -3.91 -4.56
N MET A 400 -21.34 -3.23 -3.73
CA MET A 400 -21.81 -2.22 -2.79
C MET A 400 -22.52 -1.04 -3.48
N LYS A 401 -22.09 -0.61 -4.67
CA LYS A 401 -22.74 0.48 -5.41
C LYS A 401 -24.24 0.22 -5.61
N ASN A 402 -24.62 -1.04 -5.84
CA ASN A 402 -26.01 -1.43 -6.18
C ASN A 402 -26.76 -2.11 -5.03
N TYR A 403 -26.07 -2.73 -4.06
CA TYR A 403 -26.68 -3.55 -3.01
C TYR A 403 -26.40 -3.05 -1.58
N HIS A 404 -25.92 -1.81 -1.40
CA HIS A 404 -25.69 -1.23 -0.07
C HIS A 404 -26.95 -1.20 0.83
N ASP A 405 -28.15 -1.14 0.25
CA ASP A 405 -29.40 -1.20 1.01
C ASP A 405 -29.69 -2.58 1.60
N ASP A 406 -29.07 -3.64 1.08
CA ASP A 406 -29.26 -5.02 1.53
C ASP A 406 -28.24 -5.46 2.59
N ILE A 407 -27.23 -4.64 2.88
CA ILE A 407 -26.14 -4.98 3.80
C ILE A 407 -25.84 -3.85 4.79
N ILE A 408 -25.12 -4.19 5.84
CA ILE A 408 -24.44 -3.24 6.71
C ILE A 408 -22.98 -3.68 6.89
N ILE A 409 -22.06 -2.74 6.73
CA ILE A 409 -20.64 -2.94 7.02
C ILE A 409 -20.31 -2.20 8.30
N GLU A 410 -19.83 -2.93 9.30
CA GLU A 410 -19.48 -2.34 10.59
C GLU A 410 -18.00 -1.96 10.68
N ARG A 411 -17.14 -2.65 9.92
CA ARG A 411 -15.69 -2.52 10.01
C ARG A 411 -15.01 -2.76 8.67
N LEU A 412 -13.92 -2.04 8.48
CA LEU A 412 -13.01 -2.17 7.35
C LEU A 412 -11.58 -2.38 7.91
N MET A 413 -10.93 -3.46 7.48
CA MET A 413 -9.56 -3.80 7.87
C MET A 413 -8.68 -3.89 6.63
N TYR A 414 -7.52 -3.26 6.65
CA TYR A 414 -6.58 -3.27 5.52
C TYR A 414 -5.22 -2.78 5.98
N ASN A 415 -4.16 -3.11 5.25
CA ASN A 415 -2.88 -2.43 5.39
C ASN A 415 -2.29 -2.16 4.00
N LEU A 416 -2.69 -1.02 3.41
CA LEU A 416 -2.26 -0.63 2.06
C LEU A 416 -1.16 0.44 2.16
N PRO A 417 0.00 0.25 1.51
CA PRO A 417 1.10 1.21 1.51
C PRO A 417 0.77 2.47 0.72
N ASP A 418 1.53 3.54 0.95
CA ASP A 418 1.54 4.69 0.05
C ASP A 418 2.18 4.33 -1.30
N GLU A 419 1.49 4.66 -2.39
CA GLU A 419 1.88 4.33 -3.77
C GLU A 419 3.21 4.97 -4.18
N PHE A 420 3.64 6.05 -3.52
CA PHE A 420 4.88 6.76 -3.86
C PHE A 420 6.16 6.11 -3.31
N ASN A 421 6.06 5.08 -2.45
CA ASN A 421 7.22 4.33 -1.97
C ASN A 421 7.59 3.13 -2.84
N SER A 422 6.96 2.99 -3.99
CA SER A 422 6.99 1.74 -4.74
C SER A 422 7.01 1.98 -6.25
N HIS A 423 7.63 1.02 -6.93
CA HIS A 423 7.81 0.94 -8.37
C HIS A 423 6.56 1.42 -9.16
N GLU A 424 6.75 1.93 -10.40
CA GLU A 424 5.66 2.27 -11.35
C GLU A 424 4.56 1.18 -11.47
N ALA A 425 4.85 -0.05 -11.08
CA ALA A 425 3.92 -1.18 -10.97
C ALA A 425 2.76 -0.99 -9.97
N LEU A 426 2.83 -0.05 -9.02
CA LEU A 426 1.75 0.15 -8.00
C LEU A 426 0.72 1.23 -8.37
N VAL A 427 0.71 1.73 -9.60
CA VAL A 427 -0.20 2.83 -10.00
C VAL A 427 -1.49 2.32 -10.67
N GLY A 428 -1.56 1.04 -11.04
CA GLY A 428 -2.60 0.51 -11.93
C GLY A 428 -4.00 0.30 -11.33
N ASN A 429 -4.13 0.12 -10.01
CA ASN A 429 -5.36 -0.41 -9.37
C ASN A 429 -6.00 0.51 -8.31
N CYS A 430 -5.50 1.75 -8.22
CA CYS A 430 -5.80 2.70 -7.16
C CYS A 430 -7.24 3.23 -7.21
N GLU A 431 -7.81 3.33 -8.42
CA GLU A 431 -9.17 3.85 -8.64
C GLU A 431 -10.26 2.94 -8.02
N TYR A 432 -10.05 1.61 -8.00
CA TYR A 432 -11.00 0.67 -7.41
C TYR A 432 -10.98 0.71 -5.89
N ASN A 433 -9.78 0.74 -5.30
CA ASN A 433 -9.61 0.95 -3.87
C ASN A 433 -10.28 2.27 -3.47
N HIS A 434 -9.99 3.36 -4.18
CA HIS A 434 -10.63 4.64 -3.92
C HIS A 434 -12.16 4.56 -3.94
N SER A 435 -12.75 4.03 -5.02
CA SER A 435 -14.21 3.92 -5.15
C SER A 435 -14.84 3.05 -4.06
N ALA A 436 -14.14 2.01 -3.59
CA ALA A 436 -14.61 1.17 -2.50
C ALA A 436 -14.71 1.94 -1.19
N PHE A 437 -13.67 2.68 -0.81
CA PHE A 437 -13.63 3.41 0.45
C PHE A 437 -14.55 4.64 0.42
N GLU A 438 -14.70 5.31 -0.72
CA GLU A 438 -15.75 6.34 -0.87
C GLU A 438 -17.14 5.75 -0.62
N SER A 439 -17.40 4.55 -1.12
CA SER A 439 -18.68 3.86 -0.87
C SER A 439 -18.85 3.54 0.62
N ILE A 440 -17.80 3.11 1.31
CA ILE A 440 -17.82 2.91 2.76
C ILE A 440 -18.17 4.22 3.47
N LYS A 441 -17.44 5.31 3.21
CA LYS A 441 -17.69 6.62 3.84
C LYS A 441 -19.09 7.15 3.53
N LYS A 442 -19.61 6.91 2.34
CA LYS A 442 -20.94 7.35 1.91
C LYS A 442 -22.08 6.58 2.57
N TYR A 443 -21.99 5.26 2.61
CA TYR A 443 -23.10 4.40 3.05
C TYR A 443 -23.00 3.96 4.52
N TRP A 444 -21.78 3.89 5.06
CA TRP A 444 -21.48 3.49 6.44
C TRP A 444 -20.40 4.41 7.06
N PRO A 445 -20.69 5.72 7.25
CA PRO A 445 -19.73 6.68 7.79
C PRO A 445 -19.25 6.35 9.21
N ASP A 446 -20.00 5.53 9.95
CA ASP A 446 -19.66 5.07 11.30
C ASP A 446 -18.89 3.73 11.30
N ALA A 447 -18.55 3.18 10.13
CA ALA A 447 -17.74 1.97 10.04
C ALA A 447 -16.36 2.22 10.64
N LYS A 448 -15.90 1.29 11.47
CA LYS A 448 -14.58 1.41 12.12
C LYS A 448 -13.50 0.96 11.14
N GLU A 449 -12.43 1.73 11.03
CA GLU A 449 -11.27 1.40 10.21
C GLU A 449 -10.12 0.89 11.10
N LEU A 450 -9.39 -0.12 10.64
CA LEU A 450 -8.18 -0.64 11.28
C LEU A 450 -7.09 -0.86 10.22
N LYS A 451 -5.94 -0.19 10.42
CA LYS A 451 -4.70 -0.50 9.74
C LYS A 451 -4.01 -1.63 10.48
N ASN A 452 -4.19 -2.86 10.01
CA ASN A 452 -3.73 -4.03 10.75
C ASN A 452 -2.22 -4.20 10.65
N HIS A 453 -1.54 -4.46 11.77
CA HIS A 453 -0.07 -4.52 11.82
C HIS A 453 0.45 -5.91 12.20
N THR A 454 1.68 -6.25 11.82
CA THR A 454 2.30 -7.54 12.16
C THR A 454 2.33 -7.76 13.68
N GLY A 455 1.96 -8.97 14.12
CA GLY A 455 1.83 -9.37 15.51
C GLY A 455 0.53 -8.95 16.20
N GLU A 456 -0.33 -8.18 15.54
CA GLU A 456 -1.61 -7.75 16.09
C GLU A 456 -2.60 -8.92 16.18
N ARG A 457 -3.45 -8.91 17.23
CA ARG A 457 -4.53 -9.90 17.41
C ARG A 457 -5.89 -9.21 17.52
N ILE A 458 -6.77 -9.54 16.59
CA ILE A 458 -8.10 -8.95 16.47
C ILE A 458 -9.17 -10.00 16.79
N LYS A 459 -10.13 -9.66 17.65
CA LYS A 459 -11.27 -10.52 17.96
C LYS A 459 -12.51 -10.05 17.23
N LEU A 460 -13.19 -10.98 16.55
CA LEU A 460 -14.50 -10.75 15.95
C LEU A 460 -15.42 -11.89 16.37
N ALA A 461 -16.41 -11.58 17.21
CA ALA A 461 -17.31 -12.57 17.78
C ALA A 461 -16.55 -13.71 18.49
N ASP A 462 -16.50 -14.89 17.87
CA ASP A 462 -15.89 -16.12 18.40
C ASP A 462 -14.55 -16.48 17.76
N ILE A 463 -14.09 -15.71 16.77
CA ILE A 463 -12.80 -15.93 16.10
C ILE A 463 -11.75 -14.94 16.60
N GLU A 464 -10.50 -15.32 16.44
CA GLU A 464 -9.33 -14.46 16.64
C GLU A 464 -8.47 -14.47 15.37
N ILE A 465 -8.04 -13.29 14.93
CA ILE A 465 -7.24 -13.09 13.73
C ILE A 465 -5.88 -12.60 14.21
N GLU A 466 -4.81 -13.32 13.88
CA GLU A 466 -3.43 -12.96 14.16
C GLU A 466 -2.73 -12.57 12.86
N ILE A 467 -2.16 -11.36 12.82
CA ILE A 467 -1.45 -10.86 11.64
C ILE A 467 0.00 -11.34 11.69
N LEU A 468 0.42 -12.08 10.67
CA LEU A 468 1.76 -12.66 10.59
C LEU A 468 2.72 -11.82 9.74
N PHE A 469 2.21 -11.03 8.80
CA PHE A 469 3.06 -10.25 7.91
C PHE A 469 2.26 -9.12 7.28
N THR A 470 2.93 -7.98 7.08
CA THR A 470 2.44 -6.83 6.33
C THR A 470 3.59 -6.22 5.52
N HIS A 471 3.28 -5.29 4.62
CA HIS A 471 4.29 -4.60 3.81
C HIS A 471 5.32 -3.81 4.65
N GLU A 472 5.01 -3.50 5.91
CA GLU A 472 5.87 -2.78 6.85
C GLU A 472 7.08 -3.62 7.28
N ASP A 473 6.99 -4.94 7.17
CA ASP A 473 8.12 -5.84 7.36
C ASP A 473 9.05 -5.85 6.14
N LEU A 474 8.50 -5.55 4.96
CA LEU A 474 9.18 -5.57 3.67
C LEU A 474 9.82 -4.19 3.36
N VAL A 475 10.59 -3.68 4.32
CA VAL A 475 11.31 -2.39 4.25
C VAL A 475 12.79 -2.62 4.53
N ASP A 476 13.67 -2.04 3.72
CA ASP A 476 15.12 -2.10 3.93
C ASP A 476 15.48 -1.38 5.23
N LEU A 477 16.00 -2.15 6.19
CA LEU A 477 16.25 -1.70 7.56
C LEU A 477 17.25 -0.55 7.68
N LYS A 478 18.12 -0.36 6.67
CA LYS A 478 19.13 0.71 6.68
C LYS A 478 18.59 1.97 6.00
N THR A 479 18.00 1.82 4.84
CA THR A 479 17.63 2.95 3.98
C THR A 479 16.21 3.44 4.20
N GLY A 480 15.35 2.64 4.85
CA GLY A 480 13.92 2.93 5.06
C GLY A 480 13.08 2.89 3.78
N LYS A 481 13.62 2.32 2.69
CA LYS A 481 12.92 2.15 1.41
C LYS A 481 12.11 0.87 1.40
N SER A 482 10.95 0.88 0.74
CA SER A 482 10.25 -0.35 0.38
C SER A 482 11.18 -1.27 -0.42
N ILE A 483 11.16 -2.56 -0.11
CA ILE A 483 11.74 -3.60 -0.97
C ILE A 483 10.64 -4.36 -1.74
N ALA A 484 9.37 -3.94 -1.61
CA ALA A 484 8.27 -4.47 -2.41
C ALA A 484 8.48 -4.09 -3.89
N SER A 485 8.51 -5.10 -4.75
CA SER A 485 8.65 -4.93 -6.20
C SER A 485 7.31 -4.68 -6.90
N GLU A 486 6.21 -5.13 -6.30
CA GLU A 486 4.84 -5.03 -6.81
C GLU A 486 3.80 -5.19 -5.67
N PHE A 487 2.50 -5.07 -5.97
CA PHE A 487 1.43 -4.96 -4.95
C PHE A 487 1.16 -6.27 -4.25
N ASN A 488 1.36 -7.43 -4.88
CA ASN A 488 1.18 -8.73 -4.25
C ASN A 488 2.12 -8.87 -3.03
N ALA A 489 3.35 -8.38 -3.13
CA ALA A 489 4.33 -8.34 -2.03
C ALA A 489 3.84 -7.52 -0.82
N THR A 490 2.82 -6.69 -1.00
CA THR A 490 2.21 -5.88 0.06
C THR A 490 1.07 -6.60 0.79
N SER A 491 0.74 -7.83 0.39
CA SER A 491 -0.30 -8.64 1.01
C SER A 491 -0.14 -8.80 2.51
N THR A 492 -1.23 -8.54 3.23
CA THR A 492 -1.35 -8.97 4.63
C THR A 492 -1.50 -10.49 4.69
N VAL A 493 -0.66 -11.16 5.48
CA VAL A 493 -0.85 -12.58 5.84
C VAL A 493 -1.50 -12.67 7.21
N SER A 494 -2.62 -13.37 7.27
CA SER A 494 -3.42 -13.54 8.50
C SER A 494 -3.61 -15.00 8.85
N LYS A 495 -3.58 -15.31 10.14
CA LYS A 495 -3.94 -16.62 10.69
C LYS A 495 -5.19 -16.48 11.54
N ILE A 496 -6.23 -17.20 11.15
CA ILE A 496 -7.57 -17.09 11.72
C ILE A 496 -7.84 -18.33 12.56
N HIS A 497 -8.10 -18.12 13.84
CA HIS A 497 -8.44 -19.14 14.83
C HIS A 497 -9.97 -19.26 14.92
N PHE A 498 -10.49 -20.46 14.65
CA PHE A 498 -11.92 -20.75 14.72
C PHE A 498 -12.14 -22.19 15.20
N ASP A 499 -13.00 -22.42 16.19
CA ASP A 499 -13.37 -23.76 16.70
C ASP A 499 -12.18 -24.71 16.96
N GLY A 500 -11.07 -24.17 17.48
CA GLY A 500 -9.85 -24.94 17.76
C GLY A 500 -9.02 -25.30 16.52
N LYS A 501 -9.31 -24.69 15.38
CA LYS A 501 -8.63 -24.82 14.09
C LYS A 501 -8.04 -23.51 13.62
N LYS A 502 -7.13 -23.60 12.65
CA LYS A 502 -6.37 -22.47 12.12
C LYS A 502 -6.45 -22.45 10.59
N LEU A 503 -6.87 -21.31 10.03
CA LEU A 503 -6.82 -21.02 8.60
C LEU A 503 -5.80 -19.90 8.37
N MET A 504 -4.81 -20.13 7.51
CA MET A 504 -3.90 -19.09 7.06
C MET A 504 -4.34 -18.54 5.69
N ILE A 505 -4.57 -17.23 5.62
CA ILE A 505 -4.81 -16.48 4.38
C ILE A 505 -3.54 -15.74 4.04
N THR A 506 -3.01 -15.97 2.84
CA THR A 506 -1.73 -15.42 2.39
C THR A 506 -1.88 -14.22 1.46
N GLY A 507 -3.10 -13.95 0.98
CA GLY A 507 -3.29 -13.05 -0.15
C GLY A 507 -2.43 -13.52 -1.32
N ASP A 508 -1.70 -12.57 -1.89
CA ASP A 508 -0.79 -12.83 -3.00
C ASP A 508 0.68 -12.72 -2.58
N VAL A 509 0.97 -12.79 -1.28
CA VAL A 509 2.32 -12.61 -0.74
C VAL A 509 3.39 -13.37 -1.53
N THR A 510 4.49 -12.70 -1.81
CA THR A 510 5.57 -13.21 -2.65
C THR A 510 6.56 -14.07 -1.84
N PRO A 511 7.51 -14.76 -2.50
CA PRO A 511 8.57 -15.49 -1.81
C PRO A 511 9.40 -14.64 -0.84
N GLU A 512 9.53 -13.33 -1.07
CA GLU A 512 10.18 -12.41 -0.14
C GLU A 512 9.41 -12.31 1.19
N GLY A 513 8.08 -12.23 1.13
CA GLY A 513 7.25 -12.27 2.33
C GLY A 513 7.26 -13.63 3.03
N GLU A 514 7.26 -14.75 2.27
CA GLU A 514 7.48 -16.09 2.84
C GLU A 514 8.77 -16.15 3.64
N LYS A 515 9.87 -15.62 3.10
CA LYS A 515 11.16 -15.62 3.77
C LYS A 515 11.07 -14.90 5.12
N ILE A 516 10.46 -13.71 5.15
CA ILE A 516 10.28 -12.95 6.40
C ILE A 516 9.45 -13.73 7.41
N ILE A 517 8.33 -14.33 6.99
CA ILE A 517 7.47 -15.11 7.89
C ILE A 517 8.23 -16.29 8.50
N VAL A 518 8.96 -17.05 7.69
CA VAL A 518 9.69 -18.24 8.13
C VAL A 518 10.89 -17.88 9.01
N GLU A 519 11.52 -16.72 8.79
CA GLU A 519 12.63 -16.22 9.62
C GLU A 519 12.13 -15.57 10.93
N SER A 520 10.93 -14.99 10.93
CA SER A 520 10.39 -14.26 12.08
C SER A 520 9.63 -15.15 13.07
N PHE A 521 9.10 -16.28 12.60
CA PHE A 521 8.23 -17.15 13.40
C PHE A 521 8.66 -18.60 13.39
N SER A 522 8.51 -19.26 14.53
CA SER A 522 8.77 -20.67 14.69
C SER A 522 7.77 -21.51 13.88
N THR A 523 8.17 -22.74 13.57
CA THR A 523 7.28 -23.72 12.92
C THR A 523 5.97 -23.92 13.69
N GLU A 524 6.00 -23.86 15.03
CA GLU A 524 4.78 -24.01 15.85
C GLU A 524 3.82 -22.83 15.67
N THR A 525 4.35 -21.60 15.57
CA THR A 525 3.55 -20.40 15.33
C THR A 525 2.85 -20.45 13.98
N VAL A 526 3.55 -20.84 12.91
CA VAL A 526 2.97 -20.84 11.55
C VAL A 526 2.10 -22.06 11.23
N LYS A 527 2.09 -23.09 12.09
CA LYS A 527 1.23 -24.28 11.90
C LYS A 527 -0.23 -23.89 11.72
N SER A 528 -0.84 -24.45 10.67
CA SER A 528 -2.25 -24.22 10.32
C SER A 528 -2.92 -25.53 9.89
N ASP A 529 -4.25 -25.62 10.02
CA ASP A 529 -5.00 -26.78 9.51
C ASP A 529 -5.40 -26.57 8.03
N MET A 530 -5.59 -25.32 7.63
CA MET A 530 -5.92 -24.89 6.27
C MET A 530 -5.01 -23.75 5.84
N VAL A 531 -4.69 -23.66 4.54
CA VAL A 531 -3.98 -22.52 3.96
C VAL A 531 -4.58 -22.14 2.61
N GLN A 532 -4.57 -20.86 2.28
CA GLN A 532 -4.82 -20.38 0.93
C GLN A 532 -3.52 -20.42 0.09
N ALA A 533 -3.62 -20.88 -1.15
CA ALA A 533 -2.52 -20.88 -2.10
C ALA A 533 -2.27 -19.46 -2.63
N SER A 534 -1.12 -18.88 -2.30
CA SER A 534 -0.77 -17.50 -2.64
C SER A 534 -0.85 -17.20 -4.14
N HIS A 535 -1.36 -16.01 -4.48
CA HIS A 535 -1.37 -15.46 -5.83
C HIS A 535 -1.99 -16.42 -6.83
N HIS A 536 -3.19 -16.92 -6.49
CA HIS A 536 -3.91 -17.89 -7.31
C HIS A 536 -3.08 -19.14 -7.68
N MET A 537 -2.16 -19.52 -6.79
CA MET A 537 -1.17 -20.58 -6.99
C MET A 537 -0.11 -20.27 -8.07
N ILE A 538 0.27 -19.00 -8.20
CA ILE A 538 1.41 -18.54 -9.00
C ILE A 538 2.65 -18.46 -8.12
N ASN A 539 2.52 -17.93 -6.89
CA ASN A 539 3.65 -17.73 -6.00
C ASN A 539 4.03 -19.03 -5.26
N PRO A 540 5.29 -19.52 -5.38
CA PRO A 540 5.69 -20.83 -4.88
C PRO A 540 6.12 -20.79 -3.41
N LEU A 541 5.18 -20.61 -2.46
CA LEU A 541 5.48 -20.55 -1.02
C LEU A 541 5.73 -21.94 -0.39
N ILE A 542 6.58 -22.74 -1.04
CA ILE A 542 6.79 -24.16 -0.73
C ILE A 542 7.34 -24.37 0.67
N THR A 543 8.17 -23.46 1.17
CA THR A 543 8.75 -23.57 2.51
C THR A 543 7.65 -23.34 3.56
N LEU A 544 6.87 -22.27 3.40
CA LEU A 544 5.73 -21.94 4.24
C LEU A 544 4.71 -23.08 4.26
N TYR A 545 4.35 -23.65 3.11
CA TYR A 545 3.43 -24.79 3.05
C TYR A 545 3.95 -26.03 3.78
N LYS A 546 5.27 -26.26 3.77
CA LYS A 546 5.88 -27.38 4.52
C LYS A 546 5.91 -27.13 6.02
N VAL A 547 6.29 -25.93 6.46
CA VAL A 547 6.41 -25.63 7.90
C VAL A 547 5.04 -25.40 8.56
N SER A 548 4.08 -24.80 7.84
CA SER A 548 2.70 -24.67 8.32
C SER A 548 1.95 -26.01 8.33
N SER A 549 2.39 -26.97 7.51
CA SER A 549 1.87 -28.35 7.41
C SER A 549 0.34 -28.49 7.40
N PRO A 550 -0.40 -27.76 6.53
CA PRO A 550 -1.86 -27.81 6.52
C PRO A 550 -2.40 -29.10 5.87
N GLU A 551 -3.61 -29.50 6.27
CA GLU A 551 -4.32 -30.63 5.67
C GLU A 551 -5.04 -30.22 4.37
N ILE A 552 -5.56 -28.99 4.35
CA ILE A 552 -6.42 -28.46 3.27
C ILE A 552 -5.75 -27.25 2.61
N LEU A 553 -5.73 -27.27 1.28
CA LEU A 553 -5.32 -26.14 0.46
C LEU A 553 -6.54 -25.53 -0.26
N LEU A 554 -6.73 -24.23 -0.08
CA LEU A 554 -7.75 -23.42 -0.72
C LEU A 554 -7.10 -22.65 -1.87
N ILE A 555 -7.58 -22.85 -3.10
CA ILE A 555 -6.95 -22.32 -4.31
C ILE A 555 -7.94 -21.33 -4.96
N PRO A 556 -7.67 -20.01 -4.94
CA PRO A 556 -8.51 -19.01 -5.59
C PRO A 556 -8.27 -18.97 -7.10
N GLN A 557 -8.40 -20.13 -7.76
CA GLN A 557 -8.21 -20.34 -9.20
C GLN A 557 -9.10 -21.49 -9.69
N ASN A 558 -9.31 -21.63 -11.01
CA ASN A 558 -9.94 -22.81 -11.61
C ASN A 558 -8.92 -23.90 -12.00
N THR A 559 -9.39 -25.13 -12.21
CA THR A 559 -8.49 -26.24 -12.59
C THR A 559 -7.94 -26.16 -14.01
N LEU A 560 -8.58 -25.42 -14.91
CA LEU A 560 -8.23 -25.36 -16.34
C LEU A 560 -7.03 -24.44 -16.57
N HIS A 561 -7.02 -23.26 -15.94
CA HIS A 561 -5.94 -22.28 -16.00
C HIS A 561 -4.58 -22.88 -15.57
N ILE A 562 -4.59 -23.80 -14.61
CA ILE A 562 -3.38 -24.49 -14.13
C ILE A 562 -2.67 -25.26 -15.25
N GLU A 563 -3.42 -25.81 -16.20
CA GLU A 563 -2.86 -26.59 -17.30
C GLU A 563 -2.22 -25.72 -18.40
N ASP A 564 -2.64 -24.46 -18.50
CA ASP A 564 -2.24 -23.53 -19.56
C ASP A 564 -0.87 -22.88 -19.30
N TYR A 565 -0.45 -22.75 -18.03
CA TYR A 565 0.81 -22.10 -17.65
C TYR A 565 1.86 -23.10 -17.13
N PRO A 566 2.98 -23.32 -17.83
CA PRO A 566 3.99 -24.30 -17.44
C PRO A 566 4.55 -24.12 -16.02
N SER A 567 4.73 -22.88 -15.57
CA SER A 567 5.20 -22.57 -14.22
C SER A 567 4.17 -22.94 -13.15
N VAL A 568 2.90 -22.57 -13.36
CA VAL A 568 1.78 -22.91 -12.47
C VAL A 568 1.55 -24.42 -12.43
N LYS A 569 1.63 -25.10 -13.58
CA LYS A 569 1.57 -26.56 -13.68
C LYS A 569 2.69 -27.24 -12.90
N ALA A 570 3.92 -26.76 -13.01
CA ALA A 570 5.05 -27.30 -12.27
C ALA A 570 4.87 -27.12 -10.76
N LEU A 571 4.37 -25.96 -10.33
CA LEU A 571 4.04 -25.71 -8.92
C LEU A 571 2.90 -26.63 -8.45
N HIS A 572 1.84 -26.79 -9.24
CA HIS A 572 0.75 -27.73 -8.96
C HIS A 572 1.23 -29.17 -8.78
N ASP A 573 2.18 -29.60 -9.60
CA ASP A 573 2.83 -30.92 -9.51
C ASP A 573 3.61 -31.14 -8.21
N VAL A 574 4.13 -30.06 -7.61
CA VAL A 574 4.74 -30.09 -6.28
C VAL A 574 3.65 -30.08 -5.20
N ILE A 575 2.68 -29.18 -5.31
CA ILE A 575 1.57 -28.99 -4.38
C ILE A 575 0.75 -30.27 -4.19
N ARG A 576 0.47 -31.01 -5.26
CA ARG A 576 -0.28 -32.28 -5.18
C ARG A 576 0.42 -33.39 -4.40
N LYS A 577 1.72 -33.24 -4.14
CA LYS A 577 2.50 -34.16 -3.29
C LYS A 577 2.47 -33.74 -1.82
N ILE A 578 2.14 -32.48 -1.55
CA ILE A 578 2.04 -31.91 -0.20
C ILE A 578 0.59 -32.04 0.30
N PHE A 579 -0.39 -31.74 -0.55
CA PHE A 579 -1.80 -31.64 -0.18
C PHE A 579 -2.68 -32.68 -0.86
N ASN A 580 -3.39 -33.46 -0.05
CA ASN A 580 -4.39 -34.41 -0.55
C ASN A 580 -5.77 -33.75 -0.76
N ARG A 581 -6.14 -32.80 0.10
CA ARG A 581 -7.41 -32.05 0.02
C ARG A 581 -7.16 -30.66 -0.56
N ARG A 582 -7.66 -30.43 -1.78
CA ARG A 582 -7.45 -29.20 -2.56
C ARG A 582 -8.79 -28.77 -3.16
N TYR A 583 -9.13 -27.49 -3.01
CA TYR A 583 -10.42 -26.95 -3.46
C TYR A 583 -10.20 -25.69 -4.31
N TYR A 584 -10.92 -25.57 -5.42
CA TYR A 584 -10.70 -24.56 -6.46
C TYR A 584 -11.90 -23.61 -6.55
N ALA A 585 -11.68 -22.32 -6.28
CA ALA A 585 -12.75 -21.33 -6.25
C ALA A 585 -13.40 -21.15 -7.63
N GLY A 586 -12.64 -21.36 -8.70
CA GLY A 586 -13.18 -21.30 -10.06
C GLY A 586 -13.96 -22.55 -10.50
N ASN A 587 -14.14 -23.54 -9.63
CA ASN A 587 -14.94 -24.73 -9.91
C ASN A 587 -16.26 -24.75 -9.10
N GLU A 588 -16.23 -24.30 -7.84
CA GLU A 588 -17.37 -24.32 -6.93
C GLU A 588 -17.17 -23.38 -5.72
N THR A 589 -18.27 -23.03 -5.06
CA THR A 589 -18.26 -22.55 -3.68
C THR A 589 -18.18 -23.76 -2.75
N VAL A 590 -17.21 -23.79 -1.85
CA VAL A 590 -17.09 -24.85 -0.83
C VAL A 590 -17.15 -24.27 0.58
N GLY A 591 -17.88 -24.93 1.47
CA GLY A 591 -18.01 -24.54 2.88
C GLY A 591 -17.48 -25.59 3.85
N PHE A 592 -16.80 -25.15 4.89
CA PHE A 592 -16.13 -25.95 5.91
C PHE A 592 -16.62 -25.58 7.31
N LYS A 593 -16.71 -26.58 8.19
CA LYS A 593 -16.96 -26.38 9.62
C LYS A 593 -16.26 -27.44 10.45
N VAL A 594 -16.14 -27.20 11.75
CA VAL A 594 -15.55 -28.16 12.68
C VAL A 594 -16.65 -29.03 13.28
N ILE A 595 -16.53 -30.35 13.13
CA ILE A 595 -17.39 -31.35 13.75
C ILE A 595 -16.49 -32.34 14.48
N ASP A 596 -16.72 -32.53 15.78
CA ASP A 596 -15.92 -33.42 16.64
C ASP A 596 -14.40 -33.19 16.52
N GLY A 597 -14.00 -31.92 16.44
CA GLY A 597 -12.60 -31.49 16.33
C GLY A 597 -11.95 -31.72 14.96
N LYS A 598 -12.72 -32.07 13.93
CA LYS A 598 -12.25 -32.26 12.55
C LYS A 598 -12.89 -31.29 11.58
N ILE A 599 -12.14 -30.85 10.57
CA ILE A 599 -12.67 -29.98 9.51
C ILE A 599 -13.38 -30.84 8.47
N VAL A 600 -14.67 -30.56 8.29
CA VAL A 600 -15.56 -31.22 7.33
C VAL A 600 -16.03 -30.20 6.30
N ASP A 601 -15.82 -30.49 5.03
CA ASP A 601 -16.51 -29.84 3.91
C ASP A 601 -17.96 -30.31 3.88
N PHE A 602 -18.90 -29.37 4.04
CA PHE A 602 -20.32 -29.66 4.22
C PHE A 602 -21.23 -28.97 3.19
N HIS A 603 -20.68 -28.05 2.40
CA HIS A 603 -21.41 -27.27 1.40
C HIS A 603 -20.64 -27.29 0.09
N HIS A 604 -21.36 -27.53 -1.00
CA HIS A 604 -20.87 -27.46 -2.38
C HIS A 604 -21.91 -26.71 -3.23
N GLY A 605 -21.54 -25.53 -3.72
CA GLY A 605 -22.39 -24.64 -4.50
C GLY A 605 -21.81 -24.44 -5.89
N LYS A 606 -22.68 -24.42 -6.90
CA LYS A 606 -22.25 -24.09 -8.27
C LYS A 606 -21.93 -22.60 -8.38
N ILE A 607 -21.00 -22.25 -9.24
CA ILE A 607 -20.76 -20.86 -9.63
C ILE A 607 -21.98 -20.35 -10.39
N VAL A 608 -22.44 -19.15 -10.05
CA VAL A 608 -23.59 -18.48 -10.68
C VAL A 608 -23.14 -17.14 -11.30
N GLY A 609 -23.77 -16.82 -12.42
CA GLY A 609 -23.36 -15.76 -13.35
C GLY A 609 -22.66 -16.36 -14.57
N GLY A 610 -22.22 -15.54 -15.51
CA GLY A 610 -21.49 -16.08 -16.67
C GLY A 610 -21.39 -15.17 -17.89
N LYS A 611 -21.62 -13.88 -17.76
CA LYS A 611 -21.32 -12.92 -18.84
C LYS A 611 -20.56 -11.75 -18.26
N TYR A 612 -19.48 -11.33 -18.93
CA TYR A 612 -18.80 -10.08 -18.62
C TYR A 612 -19.84 -8.96 -18.49
N THR A 613 -19.70 -8.17 -17.44
CA THR A 613 -20.62 -7.06 -17.22
C THR A 613 -20.35 -6.01 -18.32
N ASN A 614 -21.40 -5.51 -18.97
CA ASN A 614 -21.30 -4.33 -19.87
C ASN A 614 -21.33 -3.00 -19.08
N TRP A 615 -21.06 -3.04 -17.77
CA TRP A 615 -21.28 -1.91 -16.88
C TRP A 615 -20.03 -1.05 -16.89
N LYS A 616 -20.21 0.27 -17.06
CA LYS A 616 -19.12 1.24 -16.95
C LYS A 616 -18.97 1.63 -15.49
N PHE A 617 -17.73 1.64 -15.00
CA PHE A 617 -17.40 2.00 -13.62
C PHE A 617 -17.71 3.46 -13.29
#